data_AF-A0AAN8QLJ4-F1
#
_entry.id   AF-A0AAN8QLJ4-F1
#
_cell.length_a   1.000
_cell.length_b   1.000
_cell.length_c   1.000
_cell.angle_alpha   90.00
_cell.angle_beta   90.00
_cell.angle_gamma   90.00
#
_symmetry.space_group_name_H-M   'P 1'
#
loop_
_entity.id
_entity.type
_entity.pdbx_description
1 polymer ?
#
loop_
_entity_poly.entity_id
_entity_poly.type
_entity_poly.pdbx_seq_one_letter_code
_entity_poly.pdbx_strand_id
1 'polypeptide(L)'
;MSLLKRCPVVQWAGTSPDLSAEGAAAGLEPGPAVGDEPLYHHETGGGTAHLGAAWAGGGLWGCGKSKESGELVAIKRMKRKFYSWDECMNLREVKSLKKLSHANVVKLKEVVREKDHLYLVFEYMKENLYQLMKDRQRLFPESVIRNMMFQILHGLSFIHKHGYCHRDIKPENLLCMGPEQVKIADFGLAREIRSQPPYTEYVSTRWYRAPEVLLRSPSYSSPIDIWAVGCIMAELYTLTPLFPGNSEVDEIFKICQVLGIMA
;
A
#
# COMPACT_ATOMS: atom_id res chain seq x y z
N MET A 1 12.41 17.60 -32.68
CA MET A 1 13.14 18.15 -31.52
C MET A 1 12.22 18.13 -30.31
N SER A 2 12.67 17.46 -29.25
CA SER A 2 11.91 17.03 -28.08
C SER A 2 11.48 18.17 -27.16
N LEU A 3 10.17 18.45 -27.09
CA LEU A 3 9.59 19.19 -25.97
C LEU A 3 9.37 18.22 -24.79
N LEU A 4 10.48 17.82 -24.16
CA LEU A 4 10.50 17.36 -22.78
C LEU A 4 10.22 18.57 -21.88
N LYS A 5 8.94 18.99 -21.80
CA LYS A 5 8.50 19.79 -20.66
C LYS A 5 8.47 18.86 -19.45
N ARG A 6 9.63 18.76 -18.79
CA ARG A 6 9.80 18.23 -17.44
C ARG A 6 8.59 18.60 -16.59
N CYS A 7 8.02 17.62 -15.89
CA CYS A 7 7.10 17.82 -14.77
C CYS A 7 7.46 19.13 -14.02
N PRO A 8 6.59 20.16 -13.97
CA PRO A 8 6.98 21.49 -13.51
C PRO A 8 7.48 21.52 -12.05
N VAL A 9 7.06 20.54 -11.23
CA VAL A 9 7.18 20.63 -9.77
C VAL A 9 8.07 19.54 -9.15
N VAL A 10 8.43 18.47 -9.86
CA VAL A 10 9.21 17.35 -9.29
C VAL A 10 10.46 17.04 -10.10
N GLN A 11 11.61 16.95 -9.44
CA GLN A 11 12.86 16.42 -9.98
C GLN A 11 12.96 14.95 -9.59
N TRP A 12 12.95 14.08 -10.59
CA TRP A 12 13.12 12.63 -10.40
C TRP A 12 14.51 12.33 -9.85
N ALA A 13 14.57 11.46 -8.83
CA ALA A 13 15.84 10.93 -8.35
C ALA A 13 16.27 9.80 -9.31
N GLY A 14 17.09 10.15 -10.31
CA GLY A 14 17.65 9.19 -11.27
C GLY A 14 16.83 8.99 -12.54
N THR A 15 17.53 8.77 -13.65
CA THR A 15 16.95 8.44 -14.96
C THR A 15 16.26 7.09 -14.89
N SER A 16 14.98 7.03 -15.26
CA SER A 16 14.28 5.78 -15.57
C SER A 16 15.12 4.96 -16.56
N PRO A 17 15.29 3.63 -16.39
CA PRO A 17 15.65 2.81 -17.52
C PRO A 17 14.56 2.99 -18.58
N ASP A 18 14.99 3.10 -19.81
CA ASP A 18 14.15 3.17 -20.99
C ASP A 18 13.22 1.94 -21.01
N LEU A 19 11.91 2.14 -20.81
CA LEU A 19 10.90 1.07 -20.86
C LEU A 19 10.40 0.86 -22.30
N SER A 20 11.30 0.99 -23.29
CA SER A 20 10.99 0.81 -24.71
C SER A 20 11.44 -0.54 -25.30
N ALA A 21 11.86 -1.50 -24.47
CA ALA A 21 12.23 -2.85 -24.94
C ALA A 21 11.24 -3.92 -24.47
N GLU A 22 9.99 -3.87 -24.94
CA GLU A 22 9.16 -5.08 -25.09
C GLU A 22 9.10 -5.41 -26.59
N GLY A 23 9.89 -6.40 -27.00
CA GLY A 23 9.94 -6.83 -28.38
C GLY A 23 10.84 -8.04 -28.59
N ALA A 24 10.37 -9.22 -28.15
CA ALA A 24 10.44 -10.49 -28.88
C ALA A 24 10.15 -11.67 -27.92
N ALA A 25 9.04 -12.35 -28.17
CA ALA A 25 8.78 -13.68 -27.64
C ALA A 25 9.54 -14.73 -28.47
N ALA A 26 10.22 -15.68 -27.83
CA ALA A 26 10.45 -17.02 -28.35
C ALA A 26 10.78 -17.96 -27.18
N GLY A 27 10.05 -19.08 -27.10
CA GLY A 27 9.92 -19.90 -25.90
C GLY A 27 11.09 -20.80 -25.55
N LEU A 28 10.97 -21.43 -24.38
CA LEU A 28 11.60 -22.69 -23.96
C LEU A 28 10.85 -23.22 -22.73
N GLU A 29 10.64 -24.54 -22.70
CA GLU A 29 9.88 -25.34 -21.73
C GLU A 29 10.53 -25.48 -20.32
N PRO A 30 9.82 -25.98 -19.29
CA PRO A 30 10.32 -25.95 -17.91
C PRO A 30 11.18 -27.17 -17.56
N GLY A 31 12.30 -26.92 -16.87
CA GLY A 31 13.15 -27.92 -16.20
C GLY A 31 13.44 -27.52 -14.75
N PRO A 32 13.81 -28.48 -13.86
CA PRO A 32 13.56 -28.39 -12.42
C PRO A 32 14.61 -27.61 -11.62
N ALA A 33 14.24 -27.36 -10.36
CA ALA A 33 14.90 -26.54 -9.35
C ALA A 33 16.37 -26.90 -9.03
N VAL A 34 17.10 -25.87 -8.55
CA VAL A 34 18.14 -25.81 -7.50
C VAL A 34 19.29 -24.90 -7.94
N GLY A 35 19.69 -23.97 -7.07
CA GLY A 35 21.03 -23.37 -7.07
C GLY A 35 21.06 -21.85 -7.19
N ASP A 36 21.71 -21.22 -6.22
CA ASP A 36 22.10 -19.81 -6.15
C ASP A 36 22.67 -19.27 -7.47
N GLU A 37 22.36 -18.00 -7.81
CA GLU A 37 23.08 -17.15 -8.79
C GLU A 37 22.63 -15.66 -8.61
N PRO A 38 23.42 -14.66 -9.01
CA PRO A 38 24.11 -13.77 -8.08
C PRO A 38 23.59 -12.31 -8.03
N LEU A 39 23.97 -11.62 -6.95
CA LEU A 39 23.89 -10.16 -6.78
C LEU A 39 24.67 -9.46 -7.91
N TYR A 40 23.96 -8.91 -8.89
CA TYR A 40 24.54 -7.95 -9.83
C TYR A 40 24.87 -6.65 -9.10
N HIS A 41 26.14 -6.51 -8.72
CA HIS A 41 26.75 -5.22 -8.39
C HIS A 41 27.20 -4.54 -9.68
N HIS A 42 26.57 -3.41 -10.02
CA HIS A 42 27.15 -2.46 -10.96
C HIS A 42 27.25 -1.10 -10.26
N GLU A 43 28.45 -0.79 -9.77
CA GLU A 43 28.81 0.55 -9.32
C GLU A 43 28.94 1.46 -10.55
N THR A 44 28.08 2.46 -10.64
CA THR A 44 28.37 3.69 -11.37
C THR A 44 27.96 4.87 -10.48
N GLY A 45 28.90 5.79 -10.26
CA GLY A 45 28.76 6.91 -9.36
C GLY A 45 27.59 7.82 -9.75
N GLY A 46 26.70 8.05 -8.78
CA GLY A 46 25.49 8.85 -8.93
C GLY A 46 24.37 8.20 -8.14
N GLY A 47 24.33 8.47 -6.83
CA GLY A 47 23.47 7.80 -5.86
C GLY A 47 22.09 7.45 -6.40
N THR A 48 21.91 6.18 -6.75
CA THR A 48 20.60 5.56 -6.92
C THR A 48 19.91 5.69 -5.58
N ALA A 49 18.92 6.57 -5.51
CA ALA A 49 17.95 6.52 -4.43
C ALA A 49 17.27 5.17 -4.54
N HIS A 50 17.77 4.19 -3.79
CA HIS A 50 17.09 2.92 -3.61
C HIS A 50 15.65 3.24 -3.25
N LEU A 51 14.72 2.69 -4.03
CA LEU A 51 13.30 2.69 -3.71
C LEU A 51 13.19 2.36 -2.22
N GLY A 52 12.60 3.27 -1.44
CA GLY A 52 12.05 2.87 -0.15
C GLY A 52 11.03 1.79 -0.49
N ALA A 53 11.34 0.54 -0.17
CA ALA A 53 10.55 -0.63 -0.52
C ALA A 53 9.08 -0.51 -0.05
N ALA A 54 8.77 0.47 0.79
CA ALA A 54 7.47 0.78 1.39
C ALA A 54 6.28 0.70 0.43
N TRP A 55 6.47 1.11 -0.82
CA TRP A 55 5.38 1.39 -1.76
C TRP A 55 5.14 0.26 -2.78
N ALA A 56 5.80 -0.89 -2.64
CA ALA A 56 5.78 -1.97 -3.64
C ALA A 56 4.42 -2.72 -3.82
N GLY A 57 3.33 -2.24 -3.24
CA GLY A 57 1.99 -2.86 -3.27
C GLY A 57 1.16 -2.57 -4.53
N GLY A 58 1.62 -2.99 -5.73
CA GLY A 58 0.75 -3.13 -6.92
C GLY A 58 0.56 -1.91 -7.84
N GLY A 59 1.21 -0.77 -7.53
CA GLY A 59 1.27 0.42 -8.39
C GLY A 59 2.64 0.65 -9.04
N LEU A 60 2.72 1.45 -10.11
CA LEU A 60 4.00 1.97 -10.60
C LEU A 60 4.42 3.13 -9.69
N TRP A 61 5.25 2.82 -8.71
CA TRP A 61 5.74 3.81 -7.74
C TRP A 61 7.16 4.27 -8.08
N GLY A 62 7.40 5.57 -7.91
CA GLY A 62 8.72 6.17 -7.96
C GLY A 62 8.93 7.16 -6.80
N CYS A 63 10.16 7.62 -6.63
CA CYS A 63 10.48 8.71 -5.70
C CYS A 63 11.05 9.92 -6.46
N GLY A 64 10.87 11.10 -5.88
CA GLY A 64 11.40 12.33 -6.42
C GLY A 64 11.65 13.35 -5.32
N LYS A 65 12.19 14.51 -5.71
CA LYS A 65 12.27 15.70 -4.86
C LYS A 65 11.38 16.78 -5.44
N SER A 66 10.58 17.42 -4.60
CA SER A 66 9.89 18.65 -4.95
C SER A 66 10.94 19.69 -5.36
N LYS A 67 10.74 20.35 -6.51
CA LYS A 67 11.58 21.44 -6.99
C LYS A 67 11.38 22.73 -6.20
N GLU A 68 10.19 22.89 -5.62
CA GLU A 68 9.84 24.06 -4.82
C GLU A 68 10.42 23.96 -3.41
N SER A 69 10.19 22.83 -2.73
CA SER A 69 10.56 22.65 -1.32
C SER A 69 11.82 21.82 -1.09
N GLY A 70 12.31 21.10 -2.10
CA GLY A 70 13.41 20.13 -1.95
C GLY A 70 13.02 18.82 -1.24
N GLU A 71 11.80 18.72 -0.73
CA GLU A 71 11.31 17.57 0.04
C GLU A 71 11.19 16.31 -0.82
N LEU A 72 11.46 15.15 -0.20
CA LEU A 72 11.18 13.86 -0.82
C LEU A 72 9.66 13.64 -0.98
N VAL A 73 9.29 13.03 -2.10
CA VAL A 73 7.92 12.67 -2.45
C VAL A 73 7.85 11.25 -3.01
N ALA A 74 6.73 10.59 -2.80
CA ALA A 74 6.38 9.34 -3.47
C ALA A 74 5.40 9.62 -4.62
N ILE A 75 5.57 8.97 -5.76
CA ILE A 75 4.79 9.24 -6.97
C ILE A 75 4.17 7.93 -7.46
N LYS A 76 2.84 7.85 -7.47
CA LYS A 76 2.09 6.72 -8.03
C LYS A 76 1.64 7.07 -9.44
N ARG A 77 2.15 6.37 -10.45
CA ARG A 77 1.63 6.44 -11.82
C ARG A 77 0.44 5.48 -11.96
N MET A 78 -0.69 6.01 -12.41
CA MET A 78 -1.87 5.21 -12.72
C MET A 78 -1.64 4.44 -14.02
N LYS A 79 -1.99 3.15 -14.03
CA LYS A 79 -1.79 2.25 -15.19
C LYS A 79 -2.65 2.66 -16.40
N ARG A 80 -3.88 3.10 -16.14
CA ARG A 80 -4.83 3.55 -17.17
C ARG A 80 -4.45 4.94 -17.68
N LYS A 81 -4.67 5.19 -18.97
CA LYS A 81 -4.62 6.54 -19.55
C LYS A 81 -5.87 7.33 -19.20
N PHE A 82 -5.72 8.66 -19.10
CA PHE A 82 -6.78 9.60 -18.78
C PHE A 82 -6.74 10.77 -19.76
N TYR A 83 -7.85 10.97 -20.46
CA TYR A 83 -7.91 11.90 -21.60
C TYR A 83 -8.47 13.28 -21.21
N SER A 84 -9.04 13.43 -20.02
CA SER A 84 -9.46 14.73 -19.48
C SER A 84 -9.08 14.90 -18.01
N TRP A 85 -8.96 16.16 -17.60
CA TRP A 85 -8.73 16.50 -16.19
C TRP A 85 -9.94 16.12 -15.33
N ASP A 86 -11.15 16.34 -15.85
CA ASP A 86 -12.39 15.97 -15.18
C ASP A 86 -12.49 14.47 -14.91
N GLU A 87 -12.03 13.62 -15.84
CA GLU A 87 -11.97 12.17 -15.63
C GLU A 87 -11.05 11.84 -14.44
N CYS A 88 -9.88 12.49 -14.36
CA CYS A 88 -8.91 12.29 -13.26
C CYS A 88 -9.50 12.72 -11.92
N MET A 89 -10.09 13.91 -11.86
CA MET A 89 -10.69 14.46 -10.63
C MET A 89 -11.95 13.70 -10.20
N ASN A 90 -12.60 13.00 -11.14
CA ASN A 90 -13.76 12.18 -10.85
C ASN A 90 -13.44 10.79 -10.26
N LEU A 91 -12.17 10.38 -10.29
CA LEU A 91 -11.73 9.15 -9.65
C LEU A 91 -12.05 9.15 -8.15
N ARG A 92 -12.61 8.03 -7.68
CA ARG A 92 -12.94 7.85 -6.26
C ARG A 92 -11.71 8.00 -5.36
N GLU A 93 -10.60 7.38 -5.74
CA GLU A 93 -9.33 7.47 -5.00
C GLU A 93 -8.89 8.95 -4.83
N VAL A 94 -8.94 9.74 -5.91
CA VAL A 94 -8.61 11.19 -5.85
C VAL A 94 -9.61 11.96 -4.98
N LYS A 95 -10.91 11.69 -5.10
CA LYS A 95 -11.95 12.36 -4.28
C LYS A 95 -11.76 12.07 -2.79
N SER A 96 -11.52 10.81 -2.43
CA SER A 96 -11.33 10.39 -1.05
C SER A 96 -10.05 11.01 -0.48
N LEU A 97 -8.92 10.87 -1.19
CA LEU A 97 -7.63 11.40 -0.75
C LEU A 97 -7.62 12.93 -0.58
N LYS A 98 -8.37 13.67 -1.42
CA LYS A 98 -8.53 15.13 -1.25
C LYS A 98 -9.33 15.52 -0.02
N LYS A 99 -10.24 14.67 0.46
CA LYS A 99 -11.07 14.93 1.64
C LYS A 99 -10.43 14.44 2.94
N LEU A 100 -9.52 13.46 2.85
CA LEU A 100 -8.92 12.83 4.02
C LEU A 100 -7.58 13.50 4.37
N SER A 101 -7.61 14.45 5.30
CA SER A 101 -6.41 15.11 5.85
C SER A 101 -6.28 14.84 7.34
N HIS A 102 -5.31 13.99 7.71
CA HIS A 102 -5.11 13.58 9.09
C HIS A 102 -3.65 13.17 9.34
N ALA A 103 -3.16 13.31 10.58
CA ALA A 103 -1.76 13.01 10.92
C ALA A 103 -1.37 11.55 10.63
N ASN A 104 -2.31 10.62 10.77
CA ASN A 104 -2.13 9.18 10.56
C ASN A 104 -2.76 8.66 9.26
N VAL A 105 -2.97 9.53 8.27
CA VAL A 105 -3.40 9.18 6.92
C VAL A 105 -2.41 9.79 5.93
N VAL A 106 -1.99 9.02 4.93
CA VAL A 106 -1.03 9.50 3.92
C VAL A 106 -1.58 10.70 3.16
N LYS A 107 -0.80 11.77 3.08
CA LYS A 107 -1.19 13.01 2.43
C LYS A 107 -0.92 12.94 0.92
N LEU A 108 -1.99 13.09 0.14
CA LEU A 108 -1.89 13.44 -1.27
C LEU A 108 -1.49 14.92 -1.39
N LYS A 109 -0.25 15.18 -1.81
CA LYS A 109 0.28 16.53 -2.00
C LYS A 109 -0.21 17.14 -3.31
N GLU A 110 -0.17 16.38 -4.41
CA GLU A 110 -0.49 16.90 -5.74
C GLU A 110 -1.08 15.81 -6.64
N VAL A 111 -1.85 16.24 -7.64
CA VAL A 111 -2.31 15.39 -8.74
C VAL A 111 -1.79 16.00 -10.04
N VAL A 112 -1.09 15.22 -10.85
CA VAL A 112 -0.46 15.69 -12.08
C VAL A 112 -0.94 14.85 -13.25
N ARG A 113 -1.33 15.49 -14.36
CA ARG A 113 -1.65 14.81 -15.62
C ARG A 113 -0.66 15.25 -16.69
N GLU A 114 0.03 14.29 -17.31
CA GLU A 114 0.98 14.55 -18.39
C GLU A 114 0.91 13.45 -19.45
N LYS A 115 0.75 13.84 -20.73
CA LYS A 115 0.67 12.91 -21.88
C LYS A 115 -0.33 11.76 -21.65
N ASP A 116 -1.53 12.12 -21.19
CA ASP A 116 -2.61 11.20 -20.81
C ASP A 116 -2.29 10.22 -19.69
N HIS A 117 -1.20 10.42 -18.94
CA HIS A 117 -0.90 9.66 -17.73
C HIS A 117 -1.23 10.49 -16.50
N LEU A 118 -1.82 9.84 -15.51
CA LEU A 118 -2.13 10.42 -14.22
C LEU A 118 -1.08 9.99 -13.18
N TYR A 119 -0.58 10.96 -12.43
CA TYR A 119 0.38 10.79 -11.35
C TYR A 119 -0.21 11.37 -10.07
N LEU A 120 -0.16 10.59 -9.00
CA LEU A 120 -0.53 11.02 -7.66
C LEU A 120 0.75 11.20 -6.84
N VAL A 121 0.98 12.42 -6.35
CA VAL A 121 2.18 12.77 -5.58
C VAL A 121 1.81 12.78 -4.11
N PHE A 122 2.47 11.94 -3.32
CA PHE A 122 2.25 11.78 -1.89
C PHE A 122 3.46 12.29 -1.10
N GLU A 123 3.25 12.53 0.19
CA GLU A 123 4.36 12.61 1.12
C GLU A 123 5.20 11.31 1.11
N TYR A 124 6.50 11.46 1.27
CA TYR A 124 7.41 10.31 1.33
C TYR A 124 7.33 9.62 2.69
N MET A 125 7.31 8.29 2.65
CA MET A 125 7.43 7.40 3.79
C MET A 125 8.53 6.38 3.49
N LYS A 126 9.32 6.03 4.50
CA LYS A 126 10.57 5.25 4.35
C LYS A 126 10.30 3.78 4.04
N GLU A 127 9.42 3.16 4.80
CA GLU A 127 9.10 1.73 4.76
C GLU A 127 7.62 1.51 5.09
N ASN A 128 7.13 0.28 4.94
CA ASN A 128 5.82 -0.12 5.46
C ASN A 128 5.98 -0.98 6.71
N LEU A 129 4.88 -1.24 7.41
CA LEU A 129 4.92 -1.96 8.68
C LEU A 129 5.43 -3.40 8.49
N TYR A 130 5.11 -4.05 7.37
CA TYR A 130 5.65 -5.38 7.04
C TYR A 130 7.18 -5.35 7.01
N GLN A 131 7.78 -4.39 6.31
CA GLN A 131 9.23 -4.23 6.23
C GLN A 131 9.85 -3.87 7.58
N LEU A 132 9.17 -3.02 8.34
CA LEU A 132 9.60 -2.67 9.69
C LEU A 132 9.65 -3.89 10.61
N MET A 133 8.84 -4.93 10.35
CA MET A 133 8.81 -6.19 11.10
C MET A 133 9.75 -7.26 10.56
N LYS A 134 9.83 -7.46 9.23
CA LYS A 134 10.37 -8.68 8.61
C LYS A 134 11.82 -9.00 8.99
N ASP A 135 12.66 -7.97 9.16
CA ASP A 135 14.11 -8.14 9.39
C ASP A 135 14.47 -8.00 10.89
N ARG A 136 13.48 -7.92 11.77
CA ARG A 136 13.71 -7.73 13.20
C ARG A 136 14.10 -9.02 13.91
N GLN A 137 15.20 -8.95 14.65
CA GLN A 137 15.65 -10.01 15.55
C GLN A 137 15.08 -9.88 16.98
N ARG A 138 14.48 -8.73 17.30
CA ARG A 138 13.93 -8.43 18.64
C ARG A 138 12.51 -7.90 18.52
N LEU A 139 11.64 -8.43 19.38
CA LEU A 139 10.28 -7.94 19.56
C LEU A 139 10.26 -6.44 19.88
N PHE A 140 9.16 -5.77 19.56
CA PHE A 140 8.98 -4.38 19.96
C PHE A 140 8.69 -4.29 21.47
N PRO A 141 9.20 -3.27 22.16
CA PRO A 141 8.70 -2.92 23.47
C PRO A 141 7.20 -2.63 23.42
N GLU A 142 6.47 -3.00 24.48
CA GLU A 142 5.02 -2.80 24.54
C GLU A 142 4.62 -1.32 24.34
N SER A 143 5.42 -0.38 24.85
CA SER A 143 5.21 1.05 24.65
C SER A 143 5.23 1.47 23.17
N VAL A 144 6.11 0.84 22.38
CA VAL A 144 6.24 1.10 20.94
C VAL A 144 5.05 0.50 20.19
N ILE A 145 4.62 -0.72 20.55
CA ILE A 145 3.42 -1.34 19.99
C ILE A 145 2.19 -0.47 20.30
N ARG A 146 2.03 -0.05 21.56
CA ARG A 146 0.95 0.82 22.01
C ARG A 146 0.89 2.13 21.21
N ASN A 147 2.05 2.74 20.94
CA ASN A 147 2.14 3.95 20.13
C ASN A 147 1.69 3.70 18.67
N MET A 148 2.22 2.66 18.01
CA MET A 148 1.81 2.32 16.64
C MET A 148 0.31 2.02 16.54
N MET A 149 -0.23 1.25 17.48
CA MET A 149 -1.65 0.91 17.55
C MET A 149 -2.53 2.15 17.74
N PHE A 150 -2.11 3.08 18.62
CA PHE A 150 -2.80 4.36 18.79
C PHE A 150 -2.87 5.14 17.48
N GLN A 151 -1.74 5.24 16.77
CA GLN A 151 -1.67 5.95 15.49
C GLN A 151 -2.59 5.34 14.42
N ILE A 152 -2.58 4.00 14.29
CA ILE A 152 -3.43 3.27 13.35
C ILE A 152 -4.92 3.50 13.68
N LEU A 153 -5.31 3.30 14.94
CA LEU A 153 -6.70 3.48 15.39
C LEU A 153 -7.17 4.94 15.27
N HIS A 154 -6.28 5.91 15.52
CA HIS A 154 -6.58 7.32 15.37
C HIS A 154 -6.85 7.67 13.90
N GLY A 155 -6.03 7.17 12.98
CA GLY A 155 -6.24 7.29 11.53
C GLY A 155 -7.54 6.64 11.08
N LEU A 156 -7.84 5.41 11.52
CA LEU A 156 -9.07 4.71 11.17
C LEU A 156 -10.31 5.40 11.72
N SER A 157 -10.28 5.87 12.96
CA SER A 157 -11.38 6.64 13.55
C SER A 157 -11.71 7.86 12.70
N PHE A 158 -10.70 8.57 12.21
CA PHE A 158 -10.89 9.69 11.29
C PHE A 158 -11.52 9.25 9.97
N ILE A 159 -11.01 8.20 9.32
CA ILE A 159 -11.53 7.64 8.05
C ILE A 159 -13.02 7.24 8.20
N HIS A 160 -13.34 6.50 9.27
CA HIS A 160 -14.70 6.02 9.55
C HIS A 160 -15.67 7.17 9.81
N LYS A 161 -15.26 8.20 10.58
CA LYS A 161 -16.06 9.41 10.81
C LYS A 161 -16.37 10.19 9.53
N HIS A 162 -15.48 10.12 8.53
CA HIS A 162 -15.69 10.72 7.21
C HIS A 162 -16.50 9.84 6.26
N GLY A 163 -17.07 8.74 6.76
CA GLY A 163 -17.98 7.88 5.99
C GLY A 163 -17.27 6.88 5.10
N TYR A 164 -15.98 6.62 5.30
CA TYR A 164 -15.20 5.65 4.52
C TYR A 164 -14.90 4.38 5.32
N CYS A 165 -14.88 3.24 4.64
CA CYS A 165 -14.33 1.97 5.12
C CYS A 165 -13.10 1.64 4.26
N HIS A 166 -11.97 1.31 4.89
CA HIS A 166 -10.70 1.13 4.21
C HIS A 166 -10.64 -0.20 3.43
N ARG A 167 -11.07 -1.30 4.08
CA ARG A 167 -11.27 -2.65 3.50
C ARG A 167 -10.02 -3.44 3.10
N ASP A 168 -8.84 -2.83 3.14
CA ASP A 168 -7.56 -3.50 2.86
C ASP A 168 -6.50 -3.06 3.89
N ILE A 169 -6.87 -3.05 5.18
CA ILE A 169 -5.91 -2.81 6.26
C ILE A 169 -5.02 -4.04 6.40
N LYS A 170 -3.72 -3.84 6.21
CA LYS A 170 -2.65 -4.85 6.32
C LYS A 170 -1.30 -4.12 6.49
N PRO A 171 -0.25 -4.79 6.99
CA PRO A 171 1.04 -4.15 7.25
C PRO A 171 1.67 -3.43 6.03
N GLU A 172 1.43 -3.91 4.81
CA GLU A 172 1.94 -3.30 3.58
C GLU A 172 1.28 -1.94 3.26
N ASN A 173 0.06 -1.72 3.76
CA ASN A 173 -0.70 -0.47 3.58
C ASN A 173 -0.56 0.49 4.77
N LEU A 174 0.28 0.16 5.75
CA LEU A 174 0.64 1.02 6.87
C LEU A 174 2.07 1.51 6.68
N LEU A 175 2.21 2.77 6.27
CA LEU A 175 3.50 3.37 5.96
C LEU A 175 4.15 3.96 7.20
N CYS A 176 5.47 3.86 7.29
CA CYS A 176 6.25 4.15 8.47
C CYS A 176 7.44 5.07 8.17
N MET A 177 7.67 6.02 9.07
CA MET A 177 8.96 6.71 9.26
C MET A 177 9.57 6.19 10.57
N GLY A 178 9.84 4.88 10.61
CA GLY A 178 10.06 4.15 11.86
C GLY A 178 8.77 4.00 12.70
N PRO A 179 8.86 3.44 13.92
CA PRO A 179 7.70 3.21 14.79
C PRO A 179 7.01 4.50 15.27
N GLU A 180 7.74 5.62 15.27
CA GLU A 180 7.27 6.92 15.78
C GLU A 180 6.19 7.55 14.89
N GLN A 181 6.10 7.18 13.61
CA GLN A 181 5.13 7.75 12.69
C GLN A 181 4.57 6.69 11.75
N VAL A 182 3.28 6.39 11.94
CA VAL A 182 2.52 5.44 11.13
C VAL A 182 1.36 6.16 10.43
N LYS A 183 1.22 5.90 9.13
CA LYS A 183 0.16 6.47 8.28
C LYS A 183 -0.52 5.40 7.45
N ILE A 184 -1.85 5.45 7.40
CA ILE A 184 -2.67 4.57 6.57
C ILE A 184 -2.59 5.03 5.12
N ALA A 185 -2.36 4.09 4.21
CA ALA A 185 -2.23 4.31 2.77
C ALA A 185 -3.05 3.31 1.94
N ASP A 186 -3.03 3.53 0.62
CA ASP A 186 -3.71 2.74 -0.41
C ASP A 186 -5.24 2.67 -0.29
N PHE A 187 -5.86 3.78 -0.67
CA PHE A 187 -7.32 3.93 -0.75
C PHE A 187 -7.92 3.45 -2.08
N GLY A 188 -7.16 2.71 -2.92
CA GLY A 188 -7.64 2.20 -4.22
C GLY A 188 -8.88 1.31 -4.11
N LEU A 189 -9.16 0.87 -2.88
CA LEU A 189 -10.16 -0.09 -2.48
C LEU A 189 -11.16 0.46 -1.45
N ALA A 190 -10.90 1.67 -0.94
CA ALA A 190 -11.75 2.32 0.03
C ALA A 190 -13.12 2.66 -0.56
N ARG A 191 -14.18 2.45 0.22
CA ARG A 191 -15.57 2.71 -0.18
C ARG A 191 -16.30 3.55 0.86
N GLU A 192 -17.29 4.31 0.40
CA GLU A 192 -18.24 4.94 1.30
C GLU A 192 -19.04 3.86 2.05
N ILE A 193 -19.17 4.01 3.36
CA ILE A 193 -19.89 3.11 4.28
C ILE A 193 -21.35 2.90 3.83
N ARG A 194 -21.91 3.84 3.07
CA ARG A 194 -23.29 3.81 2.56
C ARG A 194 -23.42 3.32 1.10
N SER A 195 -22.32 2.92 0.45
CA SER A 195 -22.37 2.42 -0.93
C SER A 195 -22.99 1.02 -1.01
N GLN A 196 -23.94 0.82 -1.94
CA GLN A 196 -24.61 -0.47 -2.14
C GLN A 196 -23.69 -1.50 -2.87
N PRO A 197 -23.93 -2.82 -2.68
CA PRO A 197 -23.24 -3.90 -3.41
C PRO A 197 -23.35 -3.73 -4.95
N PRO A 198 -22.49 -4.37 -5.79
CA PRO A 198 -21.61 -5.51 -5.51
C PRO A 198 -20.16 -5.16 -5.15
N TYR A 199 -19.49 -6.12 -4.51
CA TYR A 199 -18.08 -6.06 -4.12
C TYR A 199 -17.26 -6.90 -5.11
N THR A 200 -16.19 -6.34 -5.66
CA THR A 200 -15.30 -7.08 -6.58
C THR A 200 -14.49 -8.12 -5.81
N GLU A 201 -14.23 -9.26 -6.45
CA GLU A 201 -13.39 -10.36 -5.96
C GLU A 201 -11.92 -9.88 -5.82
N TYR A 202 -11.25 -10.23 -4.71
CA TYR A 202 -9.99 -9.59 -4.29
C TYR A 202 -8.79 -10.53 -4.34
N VAL A 203 -7.75 -10.11 -5.08
CA VAL A 203 -6.45 -10.79 -5.24
C VAL A 203 -5.40 -10.17 -4.30
N SER A 204 -5.64 -10.22 -2.99
CA SER A 204 -4.74 -9.70 -1.94
C SER A 204 -4.60 -10.72 -0.80
N THR A 205 -3.49 -10.65 -0.04
CA THR A 205 -3.21 -11.48 1.13
C THR A 205 -4.42 -11.55 2.07
N ARG A 206 -4.87 -12.77 2.38
CA ARG A 206 -6.15 -13.02 3.08
C ARG A 206 -6.07 -12.97 4.61
N TRP A 207 -4.85 -12.93 5.16
CA TRP A 207 -4.51 -13.08 6.59
C TRP A 207 -5.13 -12.04 7.53
N TYR A 208 -5.62 -10.92 6.99
CA TYR A 208 -6.21 -9.81 7.74
C TYR A 208 -7.71 -9.65 7.47
N ARG A 209 -8.32 -10.56 6.70
CA ARG A 209 -9.74 -10.48 6.35
C ARG A 209 -10.60 -10.97 7.50
N ALA A 210 -11.66 -10.21 7.77
CA ALA A 210 -12.65 -10.59 8.78
C ALA A 210 -13.44 -11.84 8.34
N PRO A 211 -13.94 -12.67 9.28
CA PRO A 211 -14.66 -13.90 8.98
C PRO A 211 -15.88 -13.66 8.07
N GLU A 212 -16.63 -12.58 8.28
CA GLU A 212 -17.78 -12.21 7.45
C GLU A 212 -17.40 -11.86 6.01
N VAL A 213 -16.17 -11.40 5.78
CA VAL A 213 -15.63 -11.15 4.43
C VAL A 213 -15.28 -12.47 3.76
N LEU A 214 -14.64 -13.38 4.49
CA LEU A 214 -14.29 -14.74 4.02
C LEU A 214 -15.54 -15.58 3.71
N LEU A 215 -16.58 -15.43 4.54
CA LEU A 215 -17.88 -16.09 4.37
C LEU A 215 -18.80 -15.38 3.36
N ARG A 216 -18.30 -14.34 2.67
CA ARG A 216 -19.01 -13.60 1.61
C ARG A 216 -20.35 -13.04 2.08
N SER A 217 -20.42 -12.56 3.33
CA SER A 217 -21.61 -11.87 3.83
C SER A 217 -21.99 -10.73 2.89
N PRO A 218 -23.28 -10.59 2.52
CA PRO A 218 -23.73 -9.50 1.66
C PRO A 218 -23.63 -8.12 2.36
N SER A 219 -23.54 -8.13 3.70
CA SER A 219 -23.53 -6.95 4.54
C SER A 219 -22.30 -6.95 5.45
N TYR A 220 -21.35 -6.06 5.17
CA TYR A 220 -20.23 -5.73 6.05
C TYR A 220 -19.88 -4.25 5.92
N SER A 221 -19.23 -3.68 6.94
CA SER A 221 -18.96 -2.25 7.04
C SER A 221 -17.61 -1.98 7.72
N SER A 222 -17.41 -0.82 8.34
CA SER A 222 -16.20 -0.43 9.05
C SER A 222 -15.64 -1.42 10.09
N PRO A 223 -16.41 -2.32 10.74
CA PRO A 223 -15.85 -3.28 11.70
C PRO A 223 -14.80 -4.24 11.12
N ILE A 224 -14.81 -4.51 9.81
CA ILE A 224 -13.80 -5.37 9.19
C ILE A 224 -12.38 -4.77 9.29
N ASP A 225 -12.27 -3.44 9.32
CA ASP A 225 -10.99 -2.76 9.51
C ASP A 225 -10.47 -3.00 10.94
N ILE A 226 -11.37 -3.10 11.93
CA ILE A 226 -11.01 -3.35 13.33
C ILE A 226 -10.52 -4.79 13.52
N TRP A 227 -11.12 -5.76 12.82
CA TRP A 227 -10.61 -7.13 12.77
C TRP A 227 -9.16 -7.18 12.25
N ALA A 228 -8.92 -6.52 11.12
CA ALA A 228 -7.58 -6.45 10.53
C ALA A 228 -6.56 -5.82 11.50
N VAL A 229 -6.95 -4.75 12.20
CA VAL A 229 -6.11 -4.12 13.24
C VAL A 229 -5.81 -5.08 14.39
N GLY A 230 -6.76 -5.92 14.80
CA GLY A 230 -6.52 -6.96 15.81
C GLY A 230 -5.47 -7.98 15.37
N CYS A 231 -5.54 -8.42 14.11
CA CYS A 231 -4.54 -9.32 13.53
C CYS A 231 -3.15 -8.67 13.50
N ILE A 232 -3.07 -7.40 13.10
CA ILE A 232 -1.82 -6.62 13.08
C ILE A 232 -1.26 -6.42 14.49
N MET A 233 -2.12 -6.18 15.48
CA MET A 233 -1.68 -6.06 16.88
C MET A 233 -1.00 -7.33 17.37
N ALA A 234 -1.60 -8.50 17.10
CA ALA A 234 -1.00 -9.78 17.46
C ALA A 234 0.34 -9.99 16.76
N GLU A 235 0.41 -9.70 15.46
CA GLU A 235 1.66 -9.80 14.68
C GLU A 235 2.75 -8.85 15.19
N LEU A 236 2.40 -7.65 15.68
CA LEU A 236 3.36 -6.74 16.31
C LEU A 236 3.98 -7.32 17.59
N TYR A 237 3.23 -8.13 18.34
CA TYR A 237 3.74 -8.80 19.54
C TYR A 237 4.57 -10.04 19.23
N THR A 238 4.32 -10.73 18.11
CA THR A 238 4.92 -12.05 17.82
C THR A 238 5.89 -12.03 16.64
N LEU A 239 5.92 -10.94 15.86
CA LEU A 239 6.54 -10.83 14.53
C LEU A 239 6.10 -11.93 13.54
N THR A 240 4.96 -12.57 13.81
CA THR A 240 4.41 -13.67 13.01
C THR A 240 2.93 -13.39 12.73
N PRO A 241 2.46 -13.50 11.48
CA PRO A 241 1.06 -13.31 11.15
C PRO A 241 0.16 -14.22 12.01
N LEU A 242 -0.95 -13.66 12.52
CA LEU A 242 -1.86 -14.38 13.40
C LEU A 242 -2.58 -15.54 12.68
N PHE A 243 -3.02 -15.30 11.44
CA PHE A 243 -3.76 -16.26 10.62
C PHE A 243 -3.12 -16.41 9.22
N PRO A 244 -2.02 -17.17 9.06
CA PRO A 244 -1.35 -17.32 7.78
C PRO A 244 -2.01 -18.41 6.92
N GLY A 245 -3.26 -18.20 6.45
CA GLY A 245 -4.01 -19.16 5.64
C GLY A 245 -3.59 -19.21 4.16
N ASN A 246 -3.48 -20.42 3.61
CA ASN A 246 -3.11 -20.69 2.22
C ASN A 246 -4.31 -20.68 1.25
N SER A 247 -5.53 -20.83 1.77
CA SER A 247 -6.81 -20.75 1.04
C SER A 247 -7.88 -20.08 1.91
N GLU A 248 -9.04 -19.71 1.36
CA GLU A 248 -10.15 -19.16 2.17
C GLU A 248 -10.61 -20.15 3.25
N VAL A 249 -10.62 -21.45 2.93
CA VAL A 249 -10.98 -22.51 3.87
C VAL A 249 -9.93 -22.66 4.97
N ASP A 250 -8.65 -22.65 4.62
CA ASP A 250 -7.54 -22.74 5.58
C ASP A 250 -7.49 -21.49 6.49
N GLU A 251 -7.79 -20.32 5.94
CA GLU A 251 -7.90 -19.07 6.71
C GLU A 251 -8.98 -19.17 7.79
N ILE A 252 -10.21 -19.58 7.42
CA ILE A 252 -11.30 -19.81 8.36
C ILE A 252 -10.91 -20.85 9.41
N PHE A 253 -10.27 -21.94 8.99
CA PHE A 253 -9.81 -22.98 9.91
C PHE A 253 -8.83 -22.43 10.95
N LYS A 254 -7.83 -21.63 10.53
CA LYS A 254 -6.86 -20.99 11.44
C LYS A 254 -7.52 -20.02 12.41
N ILE A 255 -8.51 -19.25 11.94
CA ILE A 255 -9.30 -18.36 12.82
C ILE A 255 -9.99 -19.18 13.91
N CYS A 256 -10.69 -20.25 13.53
CA CYS A 256 -11.39 -21.13 14.47
C CYS A 256 -10.44 -21.86 15.44
N GLN A 257 -9.20 -22.16 15.03
CA GLN A 257 -8.20 -22.80 15.91
C GLN A 257 -7.79 -21.90 17.08
N VAL A 258 -7.72 -20.58 16.87
CA VAL A 258 -7.28 -19.63 17.91
C VAL A 258 -8.46 -19.13 18.74
N LEU A 259 -9.58 -18.79 18.08
CA LEU A 259 -10.73 -18.15 18.74
C LEU A 259 -11.83 -19.13 19.15
N GLY A 260 -11.76 -20.38 18.71
CA GLY A 260 -12.84 -21.36 18.84
C GLY A 260 -13.84 -21.29 17.68
N ILE A 261 -14.74 -22.27 17.62
CA ILE A 261 -15.82 -22.29 16.62
C ILE A 261 -16.81 -21.18 16.96
N MET A 262 -17.12 -20.32 15.99
CA MET A 262 -18.19 -19.34 16.10
C MET A 262 -19.53 -20.09 16.26
N ALA A 263 -20.05 -20.13 17.49
CA ALA A 263 -21.34 -20.73 17.82
C ALA A 263 -22.48 -19.71 17.75
#